data_AF-A0A924LTW7-F1
#
_entry.id   AF-A0A924LTW7-F1
#
_cell.length_a   1.000
_cell.length_b   1.000
_cell.length_c   1.000
_cell.angle_alpha   90.00
_cell.angle_beta   90.00
_cell.angle_gamma   90.00
#
_symmetry.space_group_name_H-M   'P 1'
#
loop_
_entity.id
_entity.type
_entity.pdbx_description
1 polymer ?
#
loop_
_entity_poly.entity_id
_entity_poly.type
_entity_poly.pdbx_seq_one_letter_code
_entity_poly.pdbx_strand_id
1 'polypeptide(L)'
;GAHPAFSLPKSFENYSLEFSNDEILNYYLLENGLISAKNDKLVLENKILQLNYKKFEKDALVFKKINSKSITILENSKPYLKINFEKFPNLGIWTVQNANFICIEPWFGYSDTTTSNGNLFQKEGIIALEKKQVFQAHYSIEII
;
A
#
# COMPACT_ATOMS: atom_id res chain seq x y z
N GLY A 1 -2.77 -9.67 -4.27
CA GLY A 1 -1.84 -8.73 -4.92
C GLY A 1 -0.42 -9.25 -4.76
N ALA A 2 0.57 -8.37 -4.78
CA ALA A 2 1.95 -8.69 -4.40
C ALA A 2 2.23 -8.29 -2.94
N HIS A 3 3.30 -8.81 -2.34
CA HIS A 3 3.72 -8.46 -0.97
C HIS A 3 5.26 -8.36 -0.84
N PRO A 4 5.95 -7.55 -1.66
CA PRO A 4 7.40 -7.41 -1.57
C PRO A 4 7.79 -6.60 -0.33
N ALA A 5 8.76 -7.12 0.43
CA ALA A 5 9.40 -6.42 1.54
C ALA A 5 10.77 -5.89 1.09
N PHE A 6 11.03 -4.61 1.32
CA PHE A 6 12.27 -3.94 0.95
C PHE A 6 13.10 -3.67 2.19
N SER A 7 14.34 -4.18 2.21
CA SER A 7 15.27 -3.94 3.31
C SER A 7 15.67 -2.46 3.37
N LEU A 8 15.65 -1.91 4.58
CA LEU A 8 16.03 -0.54 4.93
C LEU A 8 17.18 -0.60 5.95
N PRO A 9 18.45 -0.70 5.51
CA PRO A 9 19.57 -1.00 6.41
C PRO A 9 19.90 0.10 7.43
N LYS A 10 19.49 1.35 7.19
CA LYS A 10 19.68 2.48 8.11
C LYS A 10 18.48 2.63 9.05
N SER A 11 18.53 3.60 9.96
CA SER A 11 17.37 3.95 10.80
C SER A 11 16.13 4.17 9.95
N PHE A 12 15.00 3.60 10.34
CA PHE A 12 13.74 3.63 9.61
C PHE A 12 13.29 5.08 9.31
N GLU A 13 13.55 5.99 10.24
CA GLU A 13 13.24 7.41 10.15
C GLU A 13 14.09 8.17 9.12
N ASN A 14 15.18 7.59 8.63
CA ASN A 14 15.97 8.16 7.54
C ASN A 14 15.29 7.95 6.18
N TYR A 15 14.23 7.14 6.12
CA TYR A 15 13.53 6.82 4.89
C TYR A 15 12.19 7.54 4.79
N SER A 16 11.75 7.80 3.57
CA SER A 16 10.42 8.33 3.27
C SER A 16 9.88 7.71 1.98
N LEU A 17 8.56 7.82 1.79
CA LEU A 17 7.88 7.37 0.58
C LEU A 17 7.38 8.58 -0.20
N GLU A 18 7.86 8.75 -1.42
CA GLU A 18 7.36 9.76 -2.36
C GLU A 18 6.32 9.12 -3.27
N PHE A 19 5.11 9.69 -3.23
CA PHE A 19 3.98 9.28 -4.06
C PHE A 19 3.99 10.07 -5.37
N SER A 20 3.75 9.41 -6.51
CA SER A 20 3.83 10.10 -7.80
C SER A 20 2.75 11.17 -7.98
N ASN A 21 1.58 11.01 -7.37
CA ASN A 21 0.43 11.87 -7.63
C ASN A 21 -0.41 12.27 -6.40
N ASP A 22 -0.44 11.46 -5.34
CA ASP A 22 -1.31 11.73 -4.19
C ASP A 22 -0.69 12.72 -3.20
N GLU A 23 -1.45 13.76 -2.87
CA GLU A 23 -1.16 14.67 -1.76
C GLU A 23 -2.02 14.35 -0.52
N ILE A 24 -3.14 13.64 -0.72
CA ILE A 24 -4.01 13.17 0.36
C ILE A 24 -4.25 11.68 0.16
N LEU A 25 -3.90 10.89 1.16
CA LEU A 25 -4.13 9.46 1.18
C LEU A 25 -5.22 9.09 2.17
N ASN A 26 -6.29 8.46 1.71
CA ASN A 26 -7.33 7.92 2.59
C ASN A 26 -7.08 6.43 2.80
N TYR A 27 -6.89 6.01 4.05
CA TYR A 27 -6.63 4.63 4.40
C TYR A 27 -7.66 4.10 5.41
N TYR A 28 -7.84 2.79 5.39
CA TYR A 28 -8.76 2.08 6.25
C TYR A 28 -7.98 1.39 7.37
N LEU A 29 -8.54 1.40 8.58
CA LEU A 29 -7.98 0.68 9.72
C LEU A 29 -8.37 -0.80 9.65
N LEU A 30 -7.56 -1.64 10.29
CA LEU A 30 -7.84 -3.06 10.44
C LEU A 30 -8.41 -3.36 11.84
N GLU A 31 -9.39 -4.26 11.89
CA GLU A 31 -9.95 -4.84 13.11
C GLU A 31 -9.90 -6.36 12.96
N ASN A 32 -9.03 -7.03 13.72
CA ASN A 32 -8.78 -8.47 13.64
C ASN A 32 -8.45 -8.96 12.20
N GLY A 33 -7.65 -8.19 11.46
CA GLY A 33 -7.27 -8.50 10.08
C GLY A 33 -8.33 -8.18 9.02
N LEU A 34 -9.50 -7.66 9.43
CA LEU A 34 -10.58 -7.23 8.54
C LEU A 34 -10.57 -5.71 8.34
N ILE A 35 -11.02 -5.25 7.18
CA ILE A 35 -11.17 -3.82 6.87
C ILE A 35 -12.31 -3.25 7.72
N SER A 36 -11.97 -2.32 8.62
CA SER A 36 -12.94 -1.59 9.44
C SER A 36 -13.72 -0.58 8.59
N ALA A 37 -14.90 -0.17 9.09
CA ALA A 37 -15.61 1.00 8.58
C ALA A 37 -14.87 2.32 8.91
N LYS A 38 -13.95 2.29 9.88
CA LYS A 38 -13.13 3.44 10.25
C LYS A 38 -12.04 3.67 9.20
N ASN A 39 -11.95 4.91 8.75
CA ASN A 39 -10.89 5.39 7.90
C ASN A 39 -10.24 6.63 8.53
N ASP A 40 -9.05 6.94 8.05
CA ASP A 40 -8.34 8.16 8.38
C ASP A 40 -7.61 8.66 7.13
N LYS A 41 -7.00 9.84 7.22
CA LYS A 41 -6.30 10.47 6.11
C LYS A 41 -4.90 10.93 6.49
N LEU A 42 -3.98 10.82 5.54
CA LEU A 42 -2.66 11.42 5.61
C LEU A 42 -2.62 12.58 4.61
N VAL A 43 -2.27 13.77 5.09
CA VAL A 43 -1.98 14.92 4.23
C VAL A 43 -0.47 14.98 4.06
N LEU A 44 -0.01 14.85 2.82
CA LEU A 44 1.40 14.79 2.46
C LEU A 44 1.88 16.15 2.00
N GLU A 45 3.00 16.60 2.55
CA GLU A 45 3.72 17.75 2.02
C GLU A 45 4.62 17.26 0.88
N ASN A 46 4.57 17.92 -0.28
CA ASN A 46 5.34 17.53 -1.48
C ASN A 46 5.16 16.06 -1.89
N LYS A 47 3.99 15.46 -1.59
CA LYS A 47 3.69 14.03 -1.83
C LYS A 47 4.60 13.05 -1.08
N ILE A 48 5.25 13.50 0.00
CA ILE A 48 6.16 12.69 0.79
C ILE A 48 5.52 12.26 2.10
N LEU A 49 5.62 10.97 2.40
CA LEU A 49 5.29 10.37 3.68
C LEU A 49 6.58 9.99 4.41
N GLN A 50 6.94 10.74 5.45
CA GLN A 50 8.07 10.38 6.32
C GLN A 50 7.80 9.06 7.05
N LEU A 51 8.74 8.10 7.03
CA LEU A 51 8.56 6.85 7.74
C LEU A 51 8.79 7.00 9.25
N ASN A 52 7.93 6.35 10.02
CA ASN A 52 7.97 6.26 11.47
C ASN A 52 7.09 5.06 11.89
N TYR A 53 7.60 4.19 12.76
CA TYR A 53 6.87 3.01 13.23
C TYR A 53 5.51 3.32 13.86
N LYS A 54 5.32 4.51 14.46
CA LYS A 54 4.02 4.92 15.03
C LYS A 54 2.87 4.90 14.02
N LYS A 55 3.17 5.11 12.72
CA LYS A 55 2.17 5.08 11.66
C LYS A 55 1.61 3.67 11.40
N PHE A 56 2.32 2.63 11.83
CA PHE A 56 2.02 1.22 11.59
C PHE A 56 1.64 0.46 12.87
N GLU A 57 1.45 1.16 14.00
CA GLU A 57 1.02 0.54 15.28
C GLU A 57 -0.36 -0.12 15.19
N LYS A 58 -1.20 0.35 14.28
CA LYS A 58 -2.55 -0.17 14.02
C LYS A 58 -2.61 -1.06 12.78
N ASP A 59 -1.51 -1.77 12.51
CA ASP A 59 -1.34 -2.65 11.36
C ASP A 59 -1.16 -1.89 10.02
N ALA A 60 -1.36 -2.55 8.89
CA ALA A 60 -1.12 -2.02 7.55
C ALA A 60 -1.95 -0.77 7.25
N LEU A 61 -1.34 0.17 6.53
CA LEU A 61 -2.07 1.25 5.87
C LEU A 61 -2.72 0.69 4.61
N VAL A 62 -4.03 0.49 4.63
CA VAL A 62 -4.78 -0.07 3.50
C VAL A 62 -5.48 1.02 2.71
N PHE A 63 -5.05 1.21 1.46
CA PHE A 63 -5.64 2.15 0.53
C PHE A 63 -6.56 1.42 -0.45
N LYS A 64 -7.89 1.58 -0.28
CA LYS A 64 -8.87 1.06 -1.24
C LYS A 64 -8.80 1.76 -2.60
N LYS A 65 -8.22 2.96 -2.67
CA LYS A 65 -7.97 3.69 -3.92
C LYS A 65 -6.67 4.45 -3.79
N ILE A 66 -5.83 4.36 -4.81
CA ILE A 66 -4.61 5.16 -4.96
C ILE A 66 -4.57 5.82 -6.34
N ASN A 67 -4.21 7.10 -6.44
CA ASN A 67 -4.06 7.76 -7.73
C ASN A 67 -2.63 7.66 -8.26
N SER A 68 -1.66 7.56 -7.36
CA SER A 68 -0.24 7.35 -7.65
C SER A 68 -0.04 6.02 -8.35
N LYS A 69 0.87 6.03 -9.31
CA LYS A 69 1.21 4.89 -10.16
C LYS A 69 2.59 4.33 -9.86
N SER A 70 3.35 5.05 -9.03
CA SER A 70 4.59 4.59 -8.46
C SER A 70 4.77 5.17 -7.06
N ILE A 71 5.62 4.51 -6.27
CA ILE A 71 6.21 5.05 -5.04
C ILE A 71 7.72 4.97 -5.18
N THR A 72 8.40 6.05 -4.82
CA THR A 72 9.85 6.07 -4.64
C THR A 72 10.16 5.97 -3.16
N ILE A 73 10.93 4.98 -2.75
CA ILE A 73 11.58 4.96 -1.44
C ILE A 73 12.76 5.91 -1.51
N LEU A 74 12.78 6.91 -0.64
CA LEU A 74 13.89 7.83 -0.47
C LEU A 74 14.70 7.43 0.77
N GLU A 75 16.02 7.48 0.66
CA GLU A 75 16.97 7.39 1.78
C GLU A 75 17.64 8.75 1.98
N ASN A 76 17.44 9.40 3.12
CA ASN A 76 17.92 10.76 3.38
C ASN A 76 17.59 11.73 2.23
N SER A 77 16.33 11.67 1.76
CA SER A 77 15.80 12.46 0.64
C SER A 77 16.44 12.18 -0.73
N LYS A 78 17.22 11.10 -0.87
CA LYS A 78 17.75 10.64 -2.16
C LYS A 78 16.99 9.41 -2.64
N PRO A 79 16.65 9.30 -3.93
CA PRO A 79 16.03 8.09 -4.46
C PRO A 79 16.87 6.85 -4.17
N TYR A 80 16.21 5.76 -3.78
CA TYR A 80 16.85 4.48 -3.44
C TYR A 80 16.23 3.32 -4.22
N LEU A 81 14.90 3.22 -4.21
CA LEU A 81 14.14 2.23 -4.98
C LEU A 81 12.87 2.87 -5.51
N LYS A 82 12.46 2.52 -6.73
CA LYS A 82 11.17 2.92 -7.28
C LYS A 82 10.34 1.70 -7.63
N ILE A 83 9.09 1.70 -7.18
CA ILE A 83 8.13 0.64 -7.40
C ILE A 83 7.03 1.20 -8.30
N ASN A 84 6.86 0.64 -9.49
CA ASN A 84 5.81 1.03 -10.43
C ASN A 84 4.68 0.01 -10.43
N PHE A 85 3.45 0.48 -10.31
CA PHE A 85 2.26 -0.33 -10.16
C PHE A 85 1.04 0.28 -10.89
N GLU A 86 1.25 0.82 -12.09
CA GLU A 86 0.29 1.66 -12.83
C GLU A 86 -1.17 1.17 -12.84
N LYS A 87 -1.37 -0.14 -13.01
CA LYS A 87 -2.71 -0.74 -13.15
C LYS A 87 -3.35 -1.12 -11.82
N PHE A 88 -2.61 -1.11 -10.71
CA PHE A 88 -3.12 -1.55 -9.42
C PHE A 88 -3.96 -0.43 -8.77
N PRO A 89 -5.24 -0.68 -8.46
CA PRO A 89 -6.12 0.33 -7.87
C PRO A 89 -5.97 0.44 -6.36
N ASN A 90 -5.44 -0.60 -5.70
CA ASN A 90 -5.34 -0.69 -4.26
C ASN A 90 -3.88 -0.85 -3.84
N LEU A 91 -3.56 -0.45 -2.62
CA LEU A 91 -2.21 -0.51 -2.09
C LEU A 91 -2.25 -0.87 -0.58
N GLY A 92 -1.40 -1.78 -0.17
CA GLY A 92 -1.01 -1.96 1.23
C GLY A 92 0.38 -1.37 1.48
N ILE A 93 0.57 -0.70 2.62
CA ILE A 93 1.91 -0.35 3.10
C ILE A 93 2.02 -0.83 4.54
N TRP A 94 3.02 -1.65 4.82
CA TRP A 94 3.13 -2.33 6.11
C TRP A 94 4.58 -2.48 6.57
N THR A 95 4.75 -2.45 7.88
CA THR A 95 5.96 -2.93 8.57
C THR A 95 5.55 -3.28 10.01
N VAL A 96 6.47 -3.89 10.76
CA VAL A 96 6.31 -4.16 12.19
C VAL A 96 7.36 -3.37 12.99
N GLN A 97 7.06 -3.06 14.25
CA GLN A 97 8.02 -2.31 15.08
C GLN A 97 9.39 -2.98 15.13
N ASN A 98 10.44 -2.16 15.09
CA ASN A 98 11.84 -2.57 15.11
C ASN A 98 12.27 -3.48 13.94
N ALA A 99 11.51 -3.47 12.83
CA ALA A 99 11.89 -4.18 11.62
C ALA A 99 12.51 -3.25 10.58
N ASN A 100 13.71 -3.59 10.14
CA ASN A 100 14.45 -2.85 9.12
C ASN A 100 13.98 -3.18 7.69
N PHE A 101 12.66 -3.18 7.48
CA PHE A 101 12.05 -3.32 6.16
C PHE A 101 10.72 -2.57 6.06
N ILE A 102 10.28 -2.33 4.83
CA ILE A 102 8.91 -1.88 4.54
C ILE A 102 8.32 -2.71 3.40
N CYS A 103 7.06 -3.09 3.54
CA CYS A 103 6.27 -3.68 2.47
C CYS A 103 5.54 -2.59 1.70
N ILE A 104 5.63 -2.63 0.37
CA ILE A 104 4.82 -1.81 -0.55
C ILE A 104 4.10 -2.78 -1.45
N GLU A 105 2.79 -2.83 -1.32
CA GLU A 105 2.01 -3.99 -1.76
C GLU A 105 0.92 -3.60 -2.75
N PRO A 106 1.21 -3.60 -4.06
CA PRO A 106 0.22 -3.36 -5.09
C PRO A 106 -0.83 -4.48 -5.12
N TRP A 107 -2.10 -4.12 -5.00
CA TRP A 107 -3.19 -5.09 -4.93
C TRP A 107 -4.32 -4.85 -5.95
N PHE A 108 -4.97 -5.96 -6.32
CA PHE A 108 -6.29 -6.02 -6.95
C PHE A 108 -7.21 -6.74 -5.97
N GLY A 109 -7.95 -5.96 -5.19
CA GLY A 109 -8.73 -6.43 -4.05
C GLY A 109 -7.97 -6.34 -2.73
N TYR A 110 -8.68 -6.57 -1.63
CA TYR A 110 -8.19 -6.46 -0.25
C TYR A 110 -8.98 -7.42 0.65
N SER A 111 -8.61 -7.50 1.94
CA SER A 111 -9.29 -8.31 2.95
C SER A 111 -10.78 -8.00 3.04
N ASP A 112 -11.55 -8.95 3.61
CA ASP A 112 -12.96 -8.71 3.89
C ASP A 112 -13.17 -7.53 4.82
N THR A 113 -14.34 -6.89 4.72
CA THR A 113 -14.78 -5.89 5.69
C THR A 113 -15.35 -6.58 6.92
N THR A 114 -15.43 -5.86 8.04
CA THR A 114 -16.10 -6.36 9.26
C THR A 114 -17.59 -6.66 9.07
N THR A 115 -18.17 -6.19 7.96
CA THR A 115 -19.58 -6.38 7.57
C THR A 115 -19.76 -7.37 6.41
N SER A 116 -18.69 -8.08 6.01
CA SER A 116 -18.77 -9.09 4.94
C SER A 116 -19.83 -10.14 5.27
N ASN A 117 -20.64 -10.49 4.27
CA ASN A 117 -21.65 -11.55 4.37
C ASN A 117 -21.15 -12.89 3.80
N GLY A 118 -19.88 -12.98 3.39
CA GLY A 118 -19.27 -14.17 2.81
C GLY A 118 -19.71 -14.48 1.37
N ASN A 119 -20.59 -13.68 0.76
CA ASN A 119 -20.94 -13.85 -0.65
C ASN A 119 -19.82 -13.31 -1.54
N LEU A 120 -19.09 -14.21 -2.19
CA LEU A 120 -17.98 -13.88 -3.08
C LEU A 120 -18.38 -12.83 -4.14
N PHE A 121 -19.55 -12.94 -4.75
CA PHE A 121 -19.99 -12.02 -5.82
C PHE A 121 -20.27 -10.60 -5.33
N GLN A 122 -20.39 -10.41 -4.01
CA GLN A 122 -20.59 -9.11 -3.38
C GLN A 122 -19.33 -8.60 -2.68
N LYS A 123 -18.23 -9.37 -2.70
CA LYS A 123 -16.97 -8.96 -2.07
C LYS A 123 -16.38 -7.75 -2.77
N GLU A 124 -16.13 -6.68 -2.03
CA GLU A 124 -15.55 -5.46 -2.57
C GLU A 124 -14.13 -5.69 -3.13
N GLY A 125 -13.83 -5.03 -4.25
CA GLY A 125 -12.48 -5.00 -4.85
C GLY A 125 -12.07 -6.26 -5.63
N ILE A 126 -12.92 -7.29 -5.70
CA ILE A 126 -12.61 -8.46 -6.54
C ILE A 126 -12.69 -8.14 -8.02
N ILE A 127 -12.00 -8.95 -8.82
CA ILE A 127 -12.12 -8.94 -10.27
C ILE A 127 -12.90 -10.18 -10.68
N ALA A 128 -14.10 -10.00 -11.22
CA ALA A 128 -14.84 -11.06 -11.87
C ALA A 128 -14.28 -11.27 -13.29
N LEU A 129 -14.05 -12.53 -13.65
CA LEU A 129 -13.60 -12.90 -14.99
C LEU A 129 -14.62 -13.84 -15.62
N GLU A 130 -15.01 -13.51 -16.84
CA GLU A 130 -15.86 -14.36 -17.65
C GLU A 130 -15.10 -15.61 -18.12
N LYS A 131 -15.85 -16.62 -18.57
CA LYS A 131 -15.28 -17.84 -19.13
C LYS A 131 -14.32 -17.49 -20.28
N LYS A 132 -13.06 -17.95 -20.17
CA LYS A 132 -11.92 -17.68 -21.09
C LYS A 132 -11.37 -16.24 -21.06
N GLN A 133 -11.84 -15.38 -20.17
CA GLN A 133 -11.23 -14.06 -20.00
C GLN A 133 -9.87 -14.21 -19.33
N VAL A 134 -8.88 -13.45 -19.81
CA VAL A 134 -7.55 -13.39 -19.23
C VAL A 134 -7.35 -12.02 -18.60
N PHE A 135 -6.89 -12.01 -17.36
CA PHE A 135 -6.44 -10.81 -16.67
C PHE A 135 -4.93 -10.84 -16.54
N GLN A 136 -4.27 -9.74 -16.91
CA GLN A 136 -2.83 -9.59 -16.78
C GLN A 136 -2.52 -8.24 -16.15
N ALA A 137 -1.65 -8.28 -15.14
CA ALA A 137 -1.09 -7.11 -14.52
C ALA A 137 0.38 -7.38 -14.19
N HIS A 138 1.16 -6.30 -14.15
CA HIS A 138 2.57 -6.34 -13.80
C HIS A 138 2.89 -5.13 -12.93
N TYR A 139 3.85 -5.30 -12.04
CA TYR A 139 4.52 -4.22 -11.33
C TYR A 139 6.02 -4.40 -11.54
N SER A 140 6.80 -3.33 -11.43
CA SER A 140 8.25 -3.37 -11.56
C SER A 140 8.92 -2.70 -10.37
N ILE A 141 10.16 -3.09 -10.12
CA ILE A 141 11.04 -2.50 -9.11
C ILE A 141 12.31 -2.06 -9.83
N GLU A 142 12.70 -0.81 -9.62
CA GLU A 142 13.91 -0.21 -10.15
C GLU A 142 14.83 0.17 -9.00
N ILE A 143 16.13 -0.14 -9.15
CA ILE A 143 17.20 0.37 -8.29
C ILE A 143 17.74 1.62 -8.96
N ILE A 144 17.73 2.75 -8.25
CA ILE A 144 17.99 4.08 -8.82
C ILE A 144 18.98 4.89 -7.99
#